data_AF-A0A3Q0CF97-F1
#
_entry.id   AF-A0A3Q0CF97-F1
#
_cell.length_a   1.000
_cell.length_b   1.000
_cell.length_c   1.000
_cell.angle_alpha   90.00
_cell.angle_beta   90.00
_cell.angle_gamma   90.00
#
_symmetry.space_group_name_H-M   'P 1'
#
loop_
_entity.id
_entity.type
_entity.pdbx_description
1 polymer ?
#
loop_
_entity_poly.entity_id
_entity_poly.type
_entity_poly.pdbx_seq_one_letter_code
_entity_poly.pdbx_strand_id
1 'polypeptide(L)'
;MASELPAVRRMASLRAAFGASLVARTRPQSVGLALPSPAPRSAWAAAMEPTPRWLAGLRFDNRALRALPVETPPPGPDDVLSTPRPVPGACFSRARPAPLQRPRLVALSMPALALLGLEASEEAEVEAEAALFFSGNALLPGAEPAAHCYCGHQFGQFAGQLGDGAAMYLGEVCTAAGERWELQLKGAGPTPFSRQADGRKVLRSSIREFLCSEAMFHLGIPTTRAGACVTSQSTVIRDVFYDGNPKYEKCTVVLRIAPTFIRFGSFEIFKSPDEHTGRAGPSMGRNDIRVQMLDYVISSFYPEIQAAHTCDSDNIQRNAAFFREVTRRTARMVAEWQCVGFCHGVLNTDNMSIVGLTIDYGPFGFLDRYDPDHVCNASDSAGRYTYSKQPQVCKWNLQKLAEALEPELPLALAETILAEEFDSEFQRHYLQKMRKKLGLIRVELEGDVTLVAKLLETMHLTGADFTNTFYLLSSFPAEPSESAEFLSRLISQCASLEELRLAFRPQMDPRQLSMMLMLAQSNPQLFALIGTQANVTKELERVEQQSRLEQLSPAALQSRNTDHWETWLQEYS
;
A
#
# COMPACT_ATOMS: atom_id res chain seq x y z
N MET A 1 56.19 40.00 39.20
CA MET A 1 54.91 40.09 39.93
C MET A 1 53.92 39.31 39.07
N ALA A 2 53.74 38.00 39.31
CA ALA A 2 52.72 37.42 40.20
C ALA A 2 51.30 37.85 39.75
N SER A 3 50.33 36.99 39.40
CA SER A 3 50.07 35.55 39.66
C SER A 3 48.87 35.11 38.77
N GLU A 4 48.99 34.09 37.90
CA GLU A 4 48.54 32.66 38.00
C GLU A 4 47.00 32.44 38.12
N LEU A 5 46.26 31.82 37.17
CA LEU A 5 46.13 30.39 36.73
C LEU A 5 45.51 29.45 37.80
N PRO A 6 44.70 28.39 37.47
CA PRO A 6 45.11 27.35 36.51
C PRO A 6 44.01 26.59 35.71
N ALA A 7 44.25 26.51 34.40
CA ALA A 7 44.10 25.29 33.63
C ALA A 7 45.52 24.77 33.28
N VAL A 8 45.68 23.45 33.14
CA VAL A 8 46.86 22.75 32.59
C VAL A 8 48.04 22.49 33.57
N ARG A 9 47.99 21.34 34.27
CA ARG A 9 49.07 20.31 34.37
C ARG A 9 48.80 19.29 35.47
N ARG A 10 48.46 18.06 35.08
CA ARG A 10 48.73 16.73 35.70
C ARG A 10 48.05 15.73 34.75
N MET A 11 48.66 14.73 34.12
CA MET A 11 50.00 14.13 34.14
C MET A 11 50.24 13.51 32.76
N ALA A 12 51.50 13.50 32.34
CA ALA A 12 52.00 12.75 31.19
C ALA A 12 52.24 11.27 31.54
N SER A 13 52.36 10.46 30.49
CA SER A 13 52.93 9.10 30.40
C SER A 13 52.04 7.90 30.77
N LEU A 14 51.62 7.14 29.75
CA LEU A 14 52.22 5.84 29.40
C LEU A 14 51.48 5.22 28.19
N ARG A 15 52.19 5.15 27.05
CA ARG A 15 51.90 4.24 25.94
C ARG A 15 52.84 3.03 26.08
N ALA A 16 52.28 1.86 25.78
CA ALA A 16 52.91 0.64 25.24
C ALA A 16 53.07 -0.58 26.16
N ALA A 17 52.63 -1.71 25.57
CA ALA A 17 53.07 -3.10 25.71
C ALA A 17 52.50 -3.95 26.86
N PHE A 18 51.73 -4.98 26.44
CA PHE A 18 51.59 -6.38 26.90
C PHE A 18 50.14 -6.78 26.54
N GLY A 19 49.82 -7.78 25.72
CA GLY A 19 50.53 -9.00 25.39
C GLY A 19 49.75 -10.21 25.95
N ALA A 20 48.93 -10.82 25.10
CA ALA A 20 48.46 -12.21 25.10
C ALA A 20 47.62 -12.81 26.27
N SER A 21 46.55 -13.50 25.83
CA SER A 21 45.95 -14.73 26.38
C SER A 21 45.41 -14.74 27.82
N LEU A 22 44.09 -14.92 27.97
CA LEU A 22 43.57 -16.15 28.59
C LEU A 22 42.05 -16.30 28.36
N VAL A 23 41.70 -17.52 28.01
CA VAL A 23 40.37 -18.14 28.07
C VAL A 23 39.81 -18.04 29.49
N ALA A 24 38.63 -17.47 29.68
CA ALA A 24 37.72 -17.84 30.76
C ALA A 24 36.27 -17.39 30.48
N ARG A 25 35.46 -18.41 30.22
CA ARG A 25 33.99 -18.48 30.23
C ARG A 25 33.29 -17.49 31.16
N THR A 26 32.35 -16.73 30.62
CA THR A 26 31.05 -16.49 31.25
C THR A 26 29.96 -16.40 30.16
N ARG A 27 29.05 -17.38 30.19
CA ARG A 27 27.86 -17.42 29.34
C ARG A 27 26.93 -16.25 29.71
N PRO A 28 26.42 -15.45 28.76
CA PRO A 28 25.14 -14.81 28.98
C PRO A 28 24.07 -15.90 28.95
N GLN A 29 23.30 -16.01 30.02
CA GLN A 29 22.14 -16.90 30.06
C GLN A 29 21.20 -16.54 28.90
N SER A 30 21.03 -17.47 27.97
CA SER A 30 19.93 -17.44 27.02
C SER A 30 18.64 -17.55 27.80
N VAL A 31 17.94 -16.43 27.98
CA VAL A 31 16.52 -16.46 28.32
C VAL A 31 15.82 -17.00 27.07
N GLY A 32 15.68 -18.33 27.04
CA GLY A 32 14.88 -19.02 26.05
C GLY A 32 13.43 -18.55 26.21
N LEU A 33 13.01 -17.63 25.35
CA LEU A 33 11.60 -17.40 25.08
C LEU A 33 11.09 -18.67 24.39
N ALA A 34 10.50 -19.56 25.18
CA ALA A 34 9.73 -20.67 24.66
C ALA A 34 8.60 -20.10 23.79
N LEU A 35 8.66 -20.34 22.48
CA LEU A 35 7.50 -20.22 21.61
C LEU A 35 6.38 -21.06 22.24
N PRO A 36 5.13 -20.56 22.34
CA PRO A 36 4.03 -21.35 22.87
C PRO A 36 3.88 -22.61 22.00
N SER A 37 3.86 -23.78 22.63
CA SER A 37 3.67 -25.06 21.95
C SER A 37 2.44 -25.00 21.04
N PRO A 38 2.52 -25.49 19.79
CA PRO A 38 1.32 -25.68 18.97
C PRO A 38 0.38 -26.64 19.71
N ALA A 39 -0.91 -26.29 19.75
CA ALA A 39 -1.93 -27.17 20.30
C ALA A 39 -1.82 -28.56 19.63
N PRO A 40 -1.85 -29.67 20.39
CA PRO A 40 -1.64 -30.99 19.82
C PRO A 40 -2.78 -31.39 18.88
N ARG A 41 -2.38 -32.12 17.82
CA ARG A 41 -3.12 -32.67 16.67
C ARG A 41 -4.43 -33.46 16.92
N SER A 42 -4.98 -33.53 18.13
CA SER A 42 -6.14 -34.41 18.42
C SER A 42 -7.51 -33.72 18.46
N ALA A 43 -7.58 -32.38 18.40
CA ALA A 43 -8.86 -31.67 18.58
C ALA A 43 -9.67 -31.43 17.28
N TRP A 44 -9.11 -31.70 16.10
CA TRP A 44 -9.71 -31.26 14.82
C TRP A 44 -10.17 -32.39 13.90
N ALA A 45 -9.99 -33.65 14.29
CA ALA A 45 -10.40 -34.80 13.48
C ALA A 45 -11.76 -35.42 13.89
N ALA A 46 -12.49 -34.84 14.86
CA ALA A 46 -13.75 -35.43 15.32
C ALA A 46 -14.78 -34.47 15.97
N ALA A 47 -14.53 -33.16 16.01
CA ALA A 47 -15.59 -32.19 16.28
C ALA A 47 -16.12 -31.73 14.92
N MET A 48 -17.36 -32.09 14.58
CA MET A 48 -18.02 -31.48 13.42
C MET A 48 -17.97 -29.97 13.62
N GLU A 49 -17.19 -29.26 12.80
CA GLU A 49 -17.29 -27.81 12.73
C GLU A 49 -18.77 -27.47 12.53
N PRO A 50 -19.35 -26.54 13.31
CA PRO A 50 -20.77 -26.26 13.23
C PRO A 50 -21.09 -25.91 11.77
N THR A 51 -22.03 -26.63 11.16
CA THR A 51 -22.40 -26.34 9.77
C THR A 51 -22.97 -24.93 9.73
N PRO A 52 -22.38 -24.01 8.95
CA PRO A 52 -22.91 -22.67 8.84
C PRO A 52 -24.33 -22.75 8.27
N ARG A 53 -25.21 -21.85 8.72
CA ARG A 53 -26.55 -21.66 8.18
C ARG A 53 -26.57 -20.45 7.27
N TRP A 54 -26.09 -19.32 7.74
CA TRP A 54 -26.00 -18.09 6.94
C TRP A 54 -24.96 -18.24 5.82
N LEU A 55 -23.79 -18.82 6.10
CA LEU A 55 -22.73 -19.00 5.10
C LEU A 55 -22.85 -20.29 4.28
N ALA A 56 -23.84 -21.16 4.54
CA ALA A 56 -24.00 -22.44 3.83
C ALA A 56 -24.30 -22.29 2.33
N GLY A 57 -24.85 -21.15 1.91
CA GLY A 57 -25.16 -20.88 0.51
C GLY A 57 -23.93 -20.61 -0.37
N LEU A 58 -22.74 -20.42 0.23
CA LEU A 58 -21.53 -20.12 -0.52
C LEU A 58 -21.06 -21.34 -1.33
N ARG A 59 -20.86 -21.12 -2.64
CA ARG A 59 -20.42 -22.17 -3.57
C ARG A 59 -18.97 -21.94 -3.97
N PHE A 60 -18.06 -22.67 -3.32
CA PHE A 60 -16.65 -22.61 -3.64
C PHE A 60 -16.35 -23.31 -4.97
N ASP A 61 -15.69 -22.58 -5.85
CA ASP A 61 -15.20 -23.05 -7.15
C ASP A 61 -13.68 -23.26 -7.13
N ASN A 62 -12.90 -22.38 -6.51
CA ASN A 62 -11.43 -22.52 -6.43
C ASN A 62 -10.73 -22.74 -7.79
N ARG A 63 -11.18 -22.02 -8.83
CA ARG A 63 -10.62 -22.11 -10.19
C ARG A 63 -9.13 -21.79 -10.19
N ALA A 64 -8.66 -20.79 -9.45
CA ALA A 64 -7.25 -20.43 -9.37
C ALA A 64 -6.37 -21.63 -8.97
N LEU A 65 -6.76 -22.36 -7.93
CA LEU A 65 -5.99 -23.53 -7.45
C LEU A 65 -6.06 -24.74 -8.38
N ARG A 66 -7.09 -24.84 -9.23
CA ARG A 66 -7.16 -25.88 -10.27
C ARG A 66 -6.41 -25.50 -11.54
N ALA A 67 -6.38 -24.20 -11.86
CA ALA A 67 -5.82 -23.68 -13.11
C ALA A 67 -4.33 -23.35 -13.00
N LEU A 68 -3.80 -23.09 -11.79
CA LEU A 68 -2.43 -22.68 -11.57
C LEU A 68 -1.66 -23.67 -10.70
N PRO A 69 -0.33 -23.80 -10.86
CA PRO A 69 0.47 -24.70 -10.05
C PRO A 69 0.41 -24.37 -8.55
N VAL A 70 0.07 -25.37 -7.75
CA VAL A 70 0.04 -25.31 -6.28
C VAL A 70 1.15 -26.21 -5.73
N GLU A 71 2.04 -25.64 -4.91
CA GLU A 71 3.09 -26.39 -4.23
C GLU A 71 2.44 -27.45 -3.34
N THR A 72 2.86 -28.71 -3.52
CA THR A 72 2.65 -29.73 -2.51
C THR A 72 3.75 -29.58 -1.47
N PRO A 73 3.41 -29.25 -0.21
CA PRO A 73 4.41 -29.03 0.83
C PRO A 73 5.31 -30.25 1.00
N PRO A 74 6.60 -30.06 1.34
CA PRO A 74 7.48 -31.18 1.60
C PRO A 74 6.95 -32.03 2.77
N PRO A 75 7.17 -33.36 2.75
CA PRO A 75 6.79 -34.21 3.87
C PRO A 75 7.52 -33.75 5.15
N GLY A 76 6.78 -33.61 6.24
CA GLY A 76 7.32 -33.13 7.51
C GLY A 76 6.27 -32.96 8.61
N PRO A 77 6.66 -32.38 9.76
CA PRO A 77 5.72 -32.00 10.82
C PRO A 77 4.66 -31.03 10.27
N ASP A 78 3.45 -30.97 10.85
CA ASP A 78 2.40 -30.16 10.21
C ASP A 78 2.45 -28.65 10.45
N ASP A 79 3.50 -28.16 11.09
CA ASP A 79 3.92 -26.77 11.03
C ASP A 79 4.65 -26.41 9.72
N VAL A 80 4.95 -27.37 8.83
CA VAL A 80 5.54 -27.10 7.51
C VAL A 80 4.68 -26.13 6.69
N LEU A 81 3.35 -26.18 6.81
CA LEU A 81 2.45 -25.24 6.13
C LEU A 81 2.61 -23.78 6.58
N SER A 82 3.20 -23.58 7.76
CA SER A 82 3.33 -22.29 8.42
C SER A 82 4.79 -21.83 8.51
N THR A 83 5.74 -22.66 8.07
CA THR A 83 7.18 -22.42 8.19
C THR A 83 7.70 -21.65 6.96
N PRO A 84 8.35 -20.49 7.13
CA PRO A 84 8.91 -19.70 6.04
C PRO A 84 9.90 -20.48 5.18
N ARG A 85 9.73 -20.48 3.85
CA ARG A 85 10.63 -21.15 2.89
C ARG A 85 10.51 -20.60 1.45
N PRO A 86 11.51 -20.85 0.59
CA PRO A 86 11.36 -20.70 -0.85
C PRO A 86 10.28 -21.64 -1.41
N VAL A 87 9.52 -21.18 -2.39
CA VAL A 87 8.47 -21.96 -3.08
C VAL A 87 8.70 -21.86 -4.60
N PRO A 88 9.64 -22.65 -5.14
CA PRO A 88 9.93 -22.64 -6.57
C PRO A 88 8.87 -23.40 -7.37
N GLY A 89 8.56 -22.92 -8.58
CA GLY A 89 7.72 -23.64 -9.53
C GLY A 89 6.24 -23.72 -9.15
N ALA A 90 5.74 -22.83 -8.29
CA ALA A 90 4.33 -22.74 -7.95
C ALA A 90 3.84 -21.29 -7.84
N CYS A 91 2.56 -21.07 -8.15
CA CYS A 91 1.87 -19.81 -7.94
C CYS A 91 1.25 -19.74 -6.54
N PHE A 92 0.87 -20.88 -5.96
CA PHE A 92 0.31 -20.96 -4.62
C PHE A 92 1.01 -22.02 -3.79
N SER A 93 1.00 -21.87 -2.47
CA SER A 93 1.35 -22.94 -1.53
C SER A 93 0.20 -23.19 -0.58
N ARG A 94 -0.07 -24.46 -0.23
CA ARG A 94 -1.10 -24.78 0.76
C ARG A 94 -0.74 -24.16 2.10
N ALA A 95 -1.72 -23.54 2.75
CA ALA A 95 -1.58 -22.91 4.05
C ALA A 95 -2.76 -23.31 4.94
N ARG A 96 -2.67 -23.05 6.24
CA ARG A 96 -3.80 -23.24 7.17
C ARG A 96 -3.90 -22.08 8.13
N PRO A 97 -5.10 -21.54 8.38
CA PRO A 97 -5.28 -20.53 9.41
C PRO A 97 -4.78 -21.03 10.76
N ALA A 98 -4.17 -20.12 11.52
CA ALA A 98 -3.85 -20.33 12.92
C ALA A 98 -4.99 -19.71 13.76
N PRO A 99 -5.80 -20.50 14.48
CA PRO A 99 -6.96 -20.00 15.20
C PRO A 99 -6.62 -18.92 16.23
N LEU A 100 -7.59 -18.05 16.50
CA LEU A 100 -7.53 -16.98 17.49
C LEU A 100 -8.33 -17.33 18.76
N GLN A 101 -7.93 -16.79 19.90
CA GLN A 101 -8.65 -16.97 21.16
C GLN A 101 -9.85 -16.03 21.24
N ARG A 102 -11.06 -16.61 21.39
CA ARG A 102 -12.32 -15.86 21.54
C ARG A 102 -12.50 -14.77 20.48
N PRO A 103 -12.61 -15.14 19.19
CA PRO A 103 -12.85 -14.17 18.13
C PRO A 103 -14.18 -13.43 18.36
N ARG A 104 -14.21 -12.14 18.01
CA ARG A 104 -15.40 -11.29 18.10
C ARG A 104 -15.45 -10.34 16.92
N LEU A 105 -16.64 -10.21 16.33
CA LEU A 105 -16.88 -9.26 15.25
C LEU A 105 -16.67 -7.81 15.75
N VAL A 106 -15.98 -7.01 14.96
CA VAL A 106 -15.80 -5.56 15.16
C VAL A 106 -16.69 -4.79 14.20
N ALA A 107 -16.67 -5.18 12.93
CA ALA A 107 -17.44 -4.56 11.87
C ALA A 107 -17.74 -5.55 10.74
N LEU A 108 -18.85 -5.32 10.05
CA LEU A 108 -19.33 -6.11 8.91
C LEU A 108 -19.80 -5.15 7.82
N SER A 109 -19.45 -5.41 6.56
CA SER A 109 -19.99 -4.67 5.41
C SER A 109 -20.96 -5.56 4.65
N MET A 110 -22.26 -5.38 4.90
CA MET A 110 -23.29 -6.07 4.13
C MET A 110 -23.22 -5.78 2.63
N PRO A 111 -22.95 -4.53 2.17
CA PRO A 111 -22.72 -4.27 0.75
C PRO A 111 -21.56 -5.05 0.13
N ALA A 112 -20.48 -5.31 0.89
CA ALA A 112 -19.37 -6.14 0.40
C ALA A 112 -19.74 -7.64 0.38
N LEU A 113 -20.46 -8.12 1.40
CA LEU A 113 -20.90 -9.51 1.48
C LEU A 113 -21.99 -9.88 0.47
N ALA A 114 -22.79 -8.89 0.05
CA ALA A 114 -23.76 -9.06 -1.03
C ALA A 114 -23.10 -9.48 -2.35
N LEU A 115 -21.82 -9.16 -2.58
CA LEU A 115 -21.06 -9.67 -3.73
C LEU A 115 -20.95 -11.20 -3.73
N LEU A 116 -21.03 -11.82 -2.56
CA LEU A 116 -21.00 -13.28 -2.42
C LEU A 116 -22.40 -13.91 -2.52
N GLY A 117 -23.43 -13.10 -2.78
CA GLY A 117 -24.83 -13.53 -2.74
C GLY A 117 -25.37 -13.73 -1.33
N LEU A 118 -24.72 -13.16 -0.31
CA LEU A 118 -25.19 -13.22 1.08
C LEU A 118 -26.18 -12.10 1.36
N GLU A 119 -27.34 -12.46 1.88
CA GLU A 119 -28.37 -11.53 2.32
C GLU A 119 -28.32 -11.33 3.85
N ALA A 120 -29.01 -10.30 4.34
CA ALA A 120 -29.18 -10.09 5.77
C ALA A 120 -30.00 -11.23 6.39
N SER A 121 -29.52 -11.77 7.50
CA SER A 121 -30.19 -12.78 8.32
C SER A 121 -30.33 -12.28 9.76
N GLU A 122 -30.77 -13.14 10.67
CA GLU A 122 -30.85 -12.83 12.11
C GLU A 122 -29.48 -12.41 12.65
N GLU A 123 -29.42 -11.21 13.27
CA GLU A 123 -28.17 -10.53 13.62
C GLU A 123 -27.23 -11.38 14.50
N ALA A 124 -27.79 -12.11 15.46
CA ALA A 124 -27.01 -12.95 16.36
C ALA A 124 -26.36 -14.15 15.65
N GLU A 125 -27.03 -14.73 14.65
CA GLU A 125 -26.48 -15.84 13.84
C GLU A 125 -25.35 -15.32 12.94
N VAL A 126 -25.58 -14.18 12.28
CA VAL A 126 -24.58 -13.49 11.45
C VAL A 126 -23.33 -13.16 12.25
N GLU A 127 -23.47 -12.58 13.45
CA GLU A 127 -22.32 -12.24 14.30
C GLU A 127 -21.50 -13.47 14.69
N ALA A 128 -22.17 -14.55 15.11
CA ALA A 128 -21.52 -15.77 15.55
C ALA A 128 -20.76 -16.46 14.40
N GLU A 129 -21.39 -16.63 13.23
CA GLU A 129 -20.77 -17.23 12.06
C GLU A 129 -19.63 -16.35 11.52
N ALA A 130 -19.84 -15.04 11.40
CA ALA A 130 -18.80 -14.11 10.95
C ALA A 130 -17.57 -14.17 11.87
N ALA A 131 -17.78 -14.16 13.19
CA ALA A 131 -16.67 -14.27 14.14
C ALA A 131 -15.92 -15.60 14.01
N LEU A 132 -16.62 -16.72 13.81
CA LEU A 132 -16.01 -18.05 13.72
C LEU A 132 -15.28 -18.28 12.39
N PHE A 133 -15.96 -18.07 11.26
CA PHE A 133 -15.42 -18.40 9.94
C PHE A 133 -14.50 -17.31 9.38
N PHE A 134 -14.85 -16.03 9.54
CA PHE A 134 -14.02 -14.94 9.00
C PHE A 134 -12.80 -14.59 9.88
N SER A 135 -12.64 -15.22 11.05
CA SER A 135 -11.35 -15.25 11.77
C SER A 135 -10.43 -16.39 11.33
N GLY A 136 -10.93 -17.35 10.55
CA GLY A 136 -10.22 -18.59 10.25
C GLY A 136 -10.19 -19.59 11.41
N ASN A 137 -11.08 -19.44 12.40
CA ASN A 137 -11.22 -20.41 13.49
C ASN A 137 -11.99 -21.67 13.10
N ALA A 138 -12.73 -21.65 12.00
CA ALA A 138 -13.30 -22.80 11.31
C ALA A 138 -13.21 -22.55 9.81
N LEU A 139 -13.24 -23.61 9.00
CA LEU A 139 -13.21 -23.49 7.56
C LEU A 139 -14.62 -23.63 6.98
N LEU A 140 -14.92 -22.79 6.00
CA LEU A 140 -16.16 -22.95 5.25
C LEU A 140 -16.12 -24.24 4.43
N PRO A 141 -17.24 -24.98 4.32
CA PRO A 141 -17.31 -26.13 3.43
C PRO A 141 -16.89 -25.77 2.00
N GLY A 142 -15.90 -26.47 1.45
CA GLY A 142 -15.33 -26.20 0.12
C GLY A 142 -14.20 -25.17 0.08
N ALA A 143 -13.90 -24.49 1.19
CA ALA A 143 -12.72 -23.63 1.28
C ALA A 143 -11.44 -24.46 1.17
N GLU A 144 -10.46 -23.92 0.47
CA GLU A 144 -9.18 -24.56 0.18
C GLU A 144 -8.03 -23.60 0.49
N PRO A 145 -7.65 -23.44 1.77
CA PRO A 145 -6.73 -22.38 2.14
C PRO A 145 -5.35 -22.52 1.49
N ALA A 146 -4.84 -21.41 0.98
CA ALA A 146 -3.56 -21.30 0.31
C ALA A 146 -2.95 -19.92 0.53
N ALA A 147 -1.69 -19.76 0.15
CA ALA A 147 -0.99 -18.49 0.15
C ALA A 147 -0.36 -18.26 -1.22
N HIS A 148 -0.56 -17.08 -1.79
CA HIS A 148 -0.04 -16.72 -3.10
C HIS A 148 1.47 -16.46 -3.04
N CYS A 149 2.24 -17.10 -3.92
CA CYS A 149 3.65 -16.80 -4.17
C CYS A 149 3.78 -15.64 -5.16
N TYR A 150 4.46 -14.57 -4.76
CA TYR A 150 4.79 -13.45 -5.63
C TYR A 150 6.14 -12.84 -5.25
N CYS A 151 6.70 -12.05 -6.15
CA CYS A 151 7.86 -11.18 -5.90
C CYS A 151 7.43 -9.71 -5.91
N GLY A 152 8.37 -8.78 -5.81
CA GLY A 152 8.07 -7.36 -5.89
C GLY A 152 9.33 -6.50 -5.92
N HIS A 153 9.25 -5.35 -6.58
CA HIS A 153 10.19 -4.25 -6.43
C HIS A 153 9.74 -3.37 -5.26
N GLN A 154 10.41 -3.48 -4.12
CA GLN A 154 10.14 -2.69 -2.93
C GLN A 154 11.00 -1.43 -2.93
N PHE A 155 10.36 -0.26 -2.94
CA PHE A 155 11.03 1.04 -3.06
C PHE A 155 11.97 1.14 -4.27
N GLY A 156 11.61 0.45 -5.36
CA GLY A 156 12.39 0.43 -6.61
C GLY A 156 13.48 -0.65 -6.66
N GLN A 157 13.70 -1.41 -5.60
CA GLN A 157 14.69 -2.48 -5.53
C GLN A 157 14.03 -3.86 -5.58
N PHE A 158 14.53 -4.77 -6.40
CA PHE A 158 13.95 -6.10 -6.49
C PHE A 158 14.15 -6.88 -5.19
N ALA A 159 13.06 -7.32 -4.56
CA ALA A 159 13.10 -7.89 -3.23
C ALA A 159 13.27 -9.42 -3.22
N GLY A 160 13.23 -10.09 -4.38
CA GLY A 160 13.18 -11.55 -4.47
C GLY A 160 11.81 -12.09 -4.03
N GLN A 161 11.76 -13.33 -3.53
CA GLN A 161 10.50 -13.94 -3.11
C GLN A 161 9.85 -13.18 -1.95
N LEU A 162 8.60 -12.79 -2.15
CA LEU A 162 7.66 -12.26 -1.17
C LEU A 162 6.56 -13.30 -0.95
N GLY A 163 5.32 -12.96 -1.30
CA GLY A 163 4.14 -13.80 -1.13
C GLY A 163 3.23 -13.34 0.00
N ASP A 164 2.09 -14.00 0.12
CA ASP A 164 1.06 -13.78 1.12
C ASP A 164 1.58 -14.16 2.53
N GLY A 165 2.41 -13.31 3.12
CA GLY A 165 3.07 -13.57 4.41
C GLY A 165 2.21 -13.32 5.64
N ALA A 166 1.08 -12.64 5.48
CA ALA A 166 0.10 -12.40 6.53
C ALA A 166 -1.33 -12.39 5.97
N ALA A 167 -1.51 -13.01 4.82
CA ALA A 167 -2.78 -13.14 4.14
C ALA A 167 -2.94 -14.59 3.70
N MET A 168 -4.17 -15.02 3.48
CA MET A 168 -4.45 -16.40 3.12
C MET A 168 -5.65 -16.41 2.20
N TYR A 169 -5.44 -16.89 0.97
CA TYR A 169 -6.53 -17.29 0.10
C TYR A 169 -7.39 -18.31 0.85
N LEU A 170 -8.68 -18.05 0.96
CA LEU A 170 -9.65 -18.97 1.56
C LEU A 170 -10.33 -19.81 0.47
N GLY A 171 -10.64 -19.18 -0.65
CA GLY A 171 -11.36 -19.80 -1.76
C GLY A 171 -11.96 -18.78 -2.71
N GLU A 172 -12.43 -19.24 -3.87
CA GLU A 172 -13.20 -18.43 -4.81
C GLU A 172 -14.67 -18.88 -4.77
N VAL A 173 -15.57 -17.96 -4.46
CA VAL A 173 -17.02 -18.20 -4.45
C VAL A 173 -17.62 -17.81 -5.79
N CYS A 174 -18.49 -18.67 -6.32
CA CYS A 174 -19.27 -18.40 -7.53
C CYS A 174 -20.74 -18.10 -7.19
N THR A 175 -21.20 -16.89 -7.53
CA THR A 175 -22.57 -16.45 -7.26
C THR A 175 -23.58 -17.11 -8.20
N ALA A 176 -24.88 -16.97 -7.90
CA ALA A 176 -25.94 -17.44 -8.80
C ALA A 176 -25.90 -16.79 -10.19
N ALA A 177 -25.38 -15.56 -10.28
CA ALA A 177 -25.19 -14.82 -11.52
C ALA A 177 -23.94 -15.25 -12.32
N GLY A 178 -23.13 -16.19 -11.79
CA GLY A 178 -21.91 -16.65 -12.44
C GLY A 178 -20.68 -15.76 -12.21
N GLU A 179 -20.81 -14.74 -11.34
CA GLU A 179 -19.67 -13.91 -10.92
C GLU A 179 -18.79 -14.70 -9.95
N ARG A 180 -17.47 -14.46 -10.01
CA ARG A 180 -16.49 -15.14 -9.16
C ARG A 180 -15.77 -14.12 -8.28
N TRP A 181 -15.69 -14.42 -6.98
CA TRP A 181 -15.03 -13.58 -5.99
C TRP A 181 -14.04 -14.40 -5.16
N GLU A 182 -12.78 -13.99 -5.17
CA GLU A 182 -11.73 -14.49 -4.30
C GLU A 182 -11.89 -13.91 -2.87
N LEU A 183 -11.90 -14.79 -1.87
CA LEU A 183 -11.92 -14.44 -0.45
C LEU A 183 -10.51 -14.62 0.11
N GLN A 184 -10.01 -13.61 0.82
CA GLN A 184 -8.73 -13.66 1.50
C GLN A 184 -8.87 -13.25 2.98
N LEU A 185 -8.29 -14.03 3.89
CA LEU A 185 -8.19 -13.67 5.30
C LEU A 185 -6.82 -13.05 5.59
N LYS A 186 -6.79 -11.78 5.98
CA LYS A 186 -5.55 -11.05 6.31
C LYS A 186 -5.38 -10.95 7.81
N GLY A 187 -4.32 -11.58 8.35
CA GLY A 187 -4.05 -11.75 9.78
C GLY A 187 -4.34 -13.15 10.32
N ALA A 188 -4.74 -14.09 9.45
CA ALA A 188 -5.14 -15.44 9.81
C ALA A 188 -4.00 -16.34 10.30
N GLY A 189 -2.74 -15.89 10.26
CA GLY A 189 -1.59 -16.64 10.77
C GLY A 189 -0.42 -16.69 9.80
N PRO A 190 0.67 -17.33 10.21
CA PRO A 190 1.86 -17.48 9.38
C PRO A 190 1.64 -18.43 8.19
N THR A 191 2.43 -18.23 7.14
CA THR A 191 2.45 -18.98 5.88
C THR A 191 3.91 -19.22 5.49
N PRO A 192 4.18 -19.97 4.40
CA PRO A 192 5.54 -20.13 3.86
C PRO A 192 6.21 -18.80 3.45
N PHE A 193 5.43 -17.73 3.35
CA PHE A 193 5.87 -16.41 2.90
C PHE A 193 6.01 -15.39 4.04
N SER A 194 5.76 -15.77 5.29
CA SER A 194 5.81 -14.86 6.44
C SER A 194 7.20 -14.30 6.73
N ARG A 195 8.27 -14.88 6.16
CA ARG A 195 9.67 -14.48 6.39
C ARG A 195 9.97 -14.42 7.89
N GLN A 196 10.24 -13.25 8.45
CA GLN A 196 10.51 -13.06 9.88
C GLN A 196 9.29 -12.54 10.66
N ALA A 197 8.14 -12.36 9.99
CA ALA A 197 6.92 -11.88 10.60
C ALA A 197 6.06 -13.02 11.17
N ASP A 198 5.12 -12.67 12.04
CA ASP A 198 4.23 -13.62 12.74
C ASP A 198 2.94 -13.97 11.96
N GLY A 199 2.74 -13.39 10.78
CA GLY A 199 1.52 -13.56 9.97
C GLY A 199 0.24 -12.95 10.58
N ARG A 200 0.36 -12.14 11.64
CA ARG A 200 -0.77 -11.51 12.34
C ARG A 200 -0.91 -10.03 12.00
N LYS A 201 -2.16 -9.56 12.03
CA LYS A 201 -2.52 -8.14 11.97
C LYS A 201 -3.15 -7.70 13.28
N VAL A 202 -3.14 -6.39 13.49
CA VAL A 202 -3.63 -5.76 14.72
C VAL A 202 -4.88 -4.93 14.45
N LEU A 203 -5.62 -4.60 15.50
CA LEU A 203 -6.92 -3.93 15.37
C LEU A 203 -6.83 -2.61 14.59
N ARG A 204 -5.86 -1.73 14.91
CA ARG A 204 -5.71 -0.43 14.24
C ARG A 204 -5.49 -0.54 12.73
N SER A 205 -4.63 -1.47 12.28
CA SER A 205 -4.33 -1.64 10.86
C SER A 205 -5.53 -2.27 10.14
N SER A 206 -6.21 -3.19 10.81
CA SER A 206 -7.37 -3.91 10.26
C SER A 206 -8.57 -2.99 10.09
N ILE A 207 -8.85 -2.11 11.06
CA ILE A 207 -9.90 -1.08 10.95
C ILE A 207 -9.59 -0.11 9.81
N ARG A 208 -8.34 0.37 9.70
CA ARG A 208 -7.94 1.28 8.61
C ARG A 208 -8.14 0.65 7.23
N GLU A 209 -7.75 -0.61 7.06
CA GLU A 209 -7.95 -1.34 5.80
C GLU A 209 -9.44 -1.57 5.52
N PHE A 210 -10.23 -1.99 6.52
CA PHE A 210 -11.67 -2.18 6.37
C PHE A 210 -12.38 -0.89 5.94
N LEU A 211 -12.16 0.21 6.66
CA LEU A 211 -12.80 1.49 6.38
C LEU A 211 -12.39 2.05 5.03
N CYS A 212 -11.10 2.00 4.68
CA CYS A 212 -10.62 2.60 3.44
C CYS A 212 -11.03 1.80 2.20
N SER A 213 -11.09 0.46 2.30
CA SER A 213 -11.62 -0.40 1.24
C SER A 213 -13.05 0.02 0.88
N GLU A 214 -13.92 0.18 1.87
CA GLU A 214 -15.32 0.54 1.63
C GLU A 214 -15.49 2.02 1.28
N ALA A 215 -14.70 2.93 1.86
CA ALA A 215 -14.70 4.34 1.49
C ALA A 215 -14.32 4.55 0.01
N MET A 216 -13.27 3.87 -0.47
CA MET A 216 -12.84 3.95 -1.87
C MET A 216 -13.92 3.41 -2.81
N PHE A 217 -14.61 2.33 -2.43
CA PHE A 217 -15.75 1.82 -3.19
C PHE A 217 -16.89 2.86 -3.28
N HIS A 218 -17.27 3.48 -2.17
CA HIS A 218 -18.32 4.50 -2.15
C HIS A 218 -17.91 5.83 -2.84
N LEU A 219 -16.60 6.11 -2.95
CA LEU A 219 -16.07 7.18 -3.80
C LEU A 219 -16.08 6.82 -5.29
N GLY A 220 -16.46 5.60 -5.66
CA GLY A 220 -16.47 5.11 -7.03
C GLY A 220 -15.08 4.76 -7.57
N ILE A 221 -14.10 4.53 -6.68
CA ILE A 221 -12.73 4.17 -7.05
C ILE A 221 -12.57 2.65 -7.01
N PRO A 222 -12.06 2.02 -8.08
CA PRO A 222 -11.82 0.58 -8.10
C PRO A 222 -10.95 0.13 -6.93
N THR A 223 -11.43 -0.85 -6.15
CA THR A 223 -10.77 -1.31 -4.92
C THR A 223 -11.16 -2.73 -4.53
N THR A 224 -10.30 -3.41 -3.77
CA THR A 224 -10.71 -4.58 -2.97
C THR A 224 -11.76 -4.19 -1.94
N ARG A 225 -12.68 -5.10 -1.64
CA ARG A 225 -13.75 -4.89 -0.67
C ARG A 225 -13.41 -5.55 0.66
N ALA A 226 -13.96 -5.04 1.75
CA ALA A 226 -13.75 -5.59 3.09
C ALA A 226 -15.08 -6.09 3.68
N GLY A 227 -15.24 -7.41 3.74
CA GLY A 227 -16.49 -8.04 4.19
C GLY A 227 -16.67 -8.03 5.71
N ALA A 228 -15.59 -8.25 6.46
CA ALA A 228 -15.61 -8.35 7.91
C ALA A 228 -14.29 -7.95 8.57
N CYS A 229 -14.35 -7.46 9.79
CA CYS A 229 -13.22 -7.24 10.68
C CYS A 229 -13.48 -7.96 12.01
N VAL A 230 -12.64 -8.94 12.36
CA VAL A 230 -12.82 -9.80 13.53
C VAL A 230 -11.59 -9.70 14.44
N THR A 231 -11.79 -9.24 15.68
CA THR A 231 -10.72 -9.15 16.69
C THR A 231 -10.73 -10.35 17.63
N SER A 232 -9.77 -10.42 18.56
CA SER A 232 -9.63 -11.56 19.48
C SER A 232 -8.97 -11.17 20.80
N GLN A 233 -8.86 -12.13 21.73
CA GLN A 233 -8.04 -12.03 22.94
C GLN A 233 -6.59 -12.46 22.72
N SER A 234 -6.26 -13.06 21.58
CA SER A 234 -4.87 -13.30 21.18
C SER A 234 -4.15 -11.98 20.97
N THR A 235 -2.88 -11.90 21.34
CA THR A 235 -2.08 -10.67 21.22
C THR A 235 -0.76 -10.91 20.51
N VAL A 236 -0.22 -9.85 19.92
CA VAL A 236 1.12 -9.78 19.35
C VAL A 236 1.79 -8.48 19.74
N ILE A 237 3.12 -8.47 19.73
CA ILE A 237 3.91 -7.30 20.10
C ILE A 237 4.10 -6.42 18.86
N ARG A 238 3.80 -5.12 18.97
CA ARG A 238 4.06 -4.11 17.94
C ARG A 238 4.58 -2.84 18.57
N ASP A 239 5.50 -2.19 17.88
CA ASP A 239 5.78 -0.78 18.13
C ASP A 239 4.70 0.05 17.43
N VAL A 240 3.86 0.73 18.22
CA VAL A 240 2.69 1.43 17.70
C VAL A 240 3.08 2.75 17.04
N PHE A 241 4.07 3.43 17.63
CA PHE A 241 4.51 4.77 17.23
C PHE A 241 5.90 4.78 16.61
N TYR A 242 6.54 3.61 16.48
CA TYR A 242 7.92 3.46 16.00
C TYR A 242 8.91 4.23 16.89
N ASP A 243 8.60 4.33 18.18
CA ASP A 243 9.36 5.09 19.19
C ASP A 243 10.25 4.20 20.07
N GLY A 244 10.33 2.89 19.76
CA GLY A 244 11.06 1.89 20.52
C GLY A 244 10.29 1.35 21.73
N ASN A 245 9.00 1.70 21.92
CA ASN A 245 8.18 1.26 23.04
C ASN A 245 7.09 0.26 22.60
N PRO A 246 7.44 -1.02 22.37
CA PRO A 246 6.50 -2.01 21.87
C PRO A 246 5.42 -2.36 22.90
N LYS A 247 4.19 -2.57 22.40
CA LYS A 247 3.00 -2.91 23.19
C LYS A 247 2.34 -4.17 22.66
N TYR A 248 1.61 -4.86 23.54
CA TYR A 248 0.72 -5.94 23.12
C TYR A 248 -0.53 -5.35 22.45
N GLU A 249 -0.77 -5.74 21.21
CA GLU A 249 -1.97 -5.39 20.45
C GLU A 249 -2.78 -6.66 20.14
N LYS A 250 -4.11 -6.52 20.07
CA LYS A 250 -5.00 -7.65 19.77
C LYS A 250 -4.87 -8.11 18.33
N CYS A 251 -4.68 -9.40 18.14
CA CYS A 251 -4.74 -10.05 16.83
C CYS A 251 -6.13 -9.84 16.22
N THR A 252 -6.15 -9.38 14.98
CA THR A 252 -7.37 -9.06 14.24
C THR A 252 -7.22 -9.58 12.81
N VAL A 253 -8.33 -10.05 12.24
CA VAL A 253 -8.41 -10.58 10.88
C VAL A 253 -9.39 -9.73 10.08
N VAL A 254 -9.02 -9.43 8.83
CA VAL A 254 -9.91 -8.79 7.85
C VAL A 254 -10.25 -9.82 6.77
N LEU A 255 -11.54 -9.99 6.49
CA LEU A 255 -12.00 -10.67 5.27
C LEU A 255 -11.95 -9.67 4.12
N ARG A 256 -11.10 -9.96 3.13
CA ARG A 256 -10.99 -9.21 1.88
C ARG A 256 -11.70 -9.97 0.77
N ILE A 257 -12.32 -9.24 -0.14
CA ILE A 257 -13.08 -9.76 -1.27
C ILE A 257 -12.65 -9.02 -2.53
N ALA A 258 -12.30 -9.73 -3.59
CA ALA A 258 -11.98 -9.16 -4.89
C ALA A 258 -12.21 -10.18 -6.01
N PRO A 259 -12.27 -9.78 -7.29
CA PRO A 259 -12.28 -10.74 -8.39
C PRO A 259 -10.99 -11.59 -8.40
N THR A 260 -9.86 -10.98 -8.04
CA THR A 260 -8.58 -11.67 -7.80
C THR A 260 -7.61 -10.81 -6.99
N PHE A 261 -6.69 -11.45 -6.28
CA PHE A 261 -5.51 -10.81 -5.66
C PHE A 261 -4.21 -11.01 -6.46
N ILE A 262 -4.29 -11.34 -7.75
CA ILE A 262 -3.11 -11.34 -8.64
C ILE A 262 -2.57 -9.93 -8.85
N ARG A 263 -1.23 -9.82 -8.72
CA ARG A 263 -0.47 -8.56 -8.71
C ARG A 263 0.50 -8.52 -9.89
N PHE A 264 1.10 -7.36 -10.15
CA PHE A 264 2.23 -7.29 -11.10
C PHE A 264 3.39 -8.17 -10.60
N GLY A 265 3.70 -8.07 -9.30
CA GLY A 265 4.70 -8.90 -8.63
C GLY A 265 4.47 -10.41 -8.72
N SER A 266 3.25 -10.88 -9.02
CA SER A 266 2.98 -12.30 -9.25
C SER A 266 3.68 -12.82 -10.51
N PHE A 267 3.86 -11.99 -11.54
CA PHE A 267 4.64 -12.33 -12.73
C PHE A 267 6.16 -12.18 -12.51
N GLU A 268 6.58 -11.44 -11.47
CA GLU A 268 7.99 -11.27 -11.17
C GLU A 268 8.64 -12.52 -10.53
N ILE A 269 7.88 -13.57 -10.23
CA ILE A 269 8.44 -14.85 -9.75
C ILE A 269 9.34 -15.54 -10.78
N PHE A 270 9.23 -15.14 -12.06
CA PHE A 270 10.02 -15.65 -13.17
C PHE A 270 11.28 -14.82 -13.47
N LYS A 271 11.48 -13.70 -12.75
CA LYS A 271 12.56 -12.75 -13.04
C LYS A 271 13.94 -13.41 -12.83
N SER A 272 14.82 -13.24 -13.83
CA SER A 272 16.24 -13.57 -13.74
C SER A 272 16.95 -12.79 -12.63
N PRO A 273 18.19 -13.17 -12.23
CA PRO A 273 18.94 -12.42 -11.24
C PRO A 273 19.01 -10.93 -11.58
N ASP A 274 18.54 -10.11 -10.65
CA ASP A 274 18.56 -8.66 -10.76
C ASP A 274 19.99 -8.13 -10.66
N GLU A 275 20.38 -7.24 -11.57
CA GLU A 275 21.77 -6.76 -11.69
C GLU A 275 22.25 -6.03 -10.44
N HIS A 276 21.36 -5.33 -9.73
CA HIS A 276 21.73 -4.53 -8.57
C HIS A 276 21.71 -5.34 -7.27
N THR A 277 20.66 -6.14 -7.07
CA THR A 277 20.44 -6.86 -5.81
C THR A 277 20.97 -8.30 -5.83
N GLY A 278 21.26 -8.86 -7.00
CA GLY A 278 21.62 -10.26 -7.20
C GLY A 278 20.49 -11.26 -6.91
N ARG A 279 19.29 -10.78 -6.56
CA ARG A 279 18.13 -11.62 -6.22
C ARG A 279 17.42 -12.07 -7.49
N ALA A 280 16.90 -13.30 -7.49
CA ALA A 280 16.09 -13.85 -8.56
C ALA A 280 14.69 -14.24 -8.05
N GLY A 281 13.74 -14.37 -8.97
CA GLY A 281 12.45 -14.98 -8.68
C GLY A 281 12.60 -16.49 -8.43
N PRO A 282 11.76 -17.10 -7.56
CA PRO A 282 11.88 -18.51 -7.19
C PRO A 282 11.54 -19.47 -8.34
N SER A 283 10.88 -18.97 -9.40
CA SER A 283 10.45 -19.75 -10.57
C SER A 283 11.18 -19.32 -11.84
N MET A 284 12.39 -18.78 -11.73
CA MET A 284 13.22 -18.43 -12.88
C MET A 284 13.33 -19.62 -13.86
N GLY A 285 13.16 -19.35 -15.16
CA GLY A 285 13.19 -20.36 -16.23
C GLY A 285 11.90 -21.16 -16.42
N ARG A 286 10.87 -20.98 -15.57
CA ARG A 286 9.56 -21.67 -15.69
C ARG A 286 8.58 -20.90 -16.58
N ASN A 287 8.93 -20.76 -17.85
CA ASN A 287 8.08 -20.08 -18.83
C ASN A 287 6.73 -20.79 -19.04
N ASP A 288 6.69 -22.11 -18.84
CA ASP A 288 5.46 -22.92 -18.84
C ASP A 288 4.43 -22.37 -17.84
N ILE A 289 4.86 -22.02 -16.63
CA ILE A 289 3.98 -21.47 -15.60
C ILE A 289 3.61 -20.02 -15.92
N ARG A 290 4.52 -19.23 -16.51
CA ARG A 290 4.23 -17.86 -16.95
C ARG A 290 3.09 -17.84 -17.96
N VAL A 291 3.18 -18.68 -18.99
CA VAL A 291 2.14 -18.83 -20.03
C VAL A 291 0.81 -19.23 -19.39
N GLN A 292 0.82 -20.28 -18.55
CA GLN A 292 -0.37 -20.78 -17.86
C GLN A 292 -1.02 -19.69 -16.99
N MET A 293 -0.22 -18.89 -16.30
CA MET A 293 -0.70 -17.79 -15.47
C MET A 293 -1.30 -16.65 -16.31
N LEU A 294 -0.68 -16.32 -17.44
CA LEU A 294 -1.18 -15.30 -18.36
C LEU A 294 -2.50 -15.75 -19.02
N ASP A 295 -2.59 -17.00 -19.48
CA ASP A 295 -3.81 -17.60 -20.01
C ASP A 295 -4.94 -17.60 -18.97
N TYR A 296 -4.62 -17.96 -17.72
CA TYR A 296 -5.59 -17.93 -16.62
C TYR A 296 -6.12 -16.50 -16.39
N VAL A 297 -5.23 -15.52 -16.29
CA VAL A 297 -5.61 -14.12 -16.03
C VAL A 297 -6.46 -13.57 -17.16
N ILE A 298 -6.03 -13.74 -18.42
CA ILE A 298 -6.75 -13.20 -19.58
C ILE A 298 -8.11 -13.88 -19.73
N SER A 299 -8.17 -15.21 -19.68
CA SER A 299 -9.43 -15.95 -19.84
C SER A 299 -10.42 -15.76 -18.68
N SER A 300 -9.95 -15.36 -17.50
CA SER A 300 -10.81 -15.20 -16.31
C SER A 300 -11.27 -13.77 -16.09
N PHE A 301 -10.41 -12.78 -16.38
CA PHE A 301 -10.64 -11.38 -15.99
C PHE A 301 -10.68 -10.40 -17.18
N TYR A 302 -10.35 -10.90 -18.38
CA TYR A 302 -10.40 -10.16 -19.65
C TYR A 302 -11.05 -11.01 -20.76
N PRO A 303 -12.23 -11.62 -20.51
CA PRO A 303 -12.85 -12.58 -21.43
C PRO A 303 -13.13 -11.98 -22.82
N GLU A 304 -13.40 -10.67 -22.90
CA GLU A 304 -13.57 -9.94 -24.15
C GLU A 304 -12.29 -9.93 -25.01
N ILE A 305 -11.12 -9.80 -24.37
CA ILE A 305 -9.82 -9.89 -25.05
C ILE A 305 -9.56 -11.33 -25.49
N GLN A 306 -9.84 -12.31 -24.62
CA GLN A 306 -9.72 -13.73 -25.00
C GLN A 306 -10.61 -14.08 -26.20
N ALA A 307 -11.84 -13.56 -26.24
CA ALA A 307 -12.79 -13.82 -27.32
C ALA A 307 -12.42 -13.13 -28.65
N ALA A 308 -11.73 -11.99 -28.60
CA ALA A 308 -11.25 -11.29 -29.79
C ALA A 308 -10.06 -11.97 -30.47
N HIS A 309 -9.32 -12.82 -29.75
CA HIS A 309 -8.07 -13.44 -30.19
C HIS A 309 -8.12 -14.97 -30.00
N THR A 310 -8.90 -15.66 -30.84
CA THR A 310 -9.21 -17.10 -30.68
C THR A 310 -8.23 -18.05 -31.37
N CYS A 311 -7.32 -17.53 -32.19
CA CYS A 311 -6.32 -18.34 -32.89
C CYS A 311 -5.02 -18.38 -32.07
N ASP A 312 -4.44 -19.57 -31.86
CA ASP A 312 -3.19 -19.74 -31.10
C ASP A 312 -2.01 -18.95 -31.69
N SER A 313 -2.04 -18.68 -32.99
CA SER A 313 -1.05 -17.82 -33.67
C SER A 313 -1.11 -16.35 -33.24
N ASP A 314 -2.12 -15.95 -32.48
CA ASP A 314 -2.42 -14.56 -32.10
C ASP A 314 -2.09 -14.23 -30.63
N ASN A 315 -1.42 -15.15 -29.92
CA ASN A 315 -1.12 -15.00 -28.49
C ASN A 315 -0.39 -13.70 -28.16
N ILE A 316 0.57 -13.27 -28.99
CA ILE A 316 1.29 -11.99 -28.78
C ILE A 316 0.33 -10.80 -28.84
N GLN A 317 -0.60 -10.76 -29.81
CA GLN A 317 -1.56 -9.65 -29.90
C GLN A 317 -2.59 -9.69 -28.78
N ARG A 318 -3.04 -10.89 -28.38
CA ARG A 318 -3.88 -11.06 -27.19
C ARG A 318 -3.20 -10.52 -25.94
N ASN A 319 -1.93 -10.89 -25.73
CA ASN A 319 -1.15 -10.44 -24.58
C ASN A 319 -0.88 -8.93 -24.62
N ALA A 320 -0.67 -8.37 -25.82
CA ALA A 320 -0.56 -6.93 -26.05
C ALA A 320 -1.88 -6.20 -25.75
N ALA A 321 -3.02 -6.73 -26.18
CA ALA A 321 -4.34 -6.19 -25.87
C ALA A 321 -4.63 -6.21 -24.36
N PHE A 322 -4.27 -7.31 -23.69
CA PHE A 322 -4.31 -7.41 -22.23
C PHE A 322 -3.44 -6.34 -21.55
N PHE A 323 -2.16 -6.23 -21.94
CA PHE A 323 -1.26 -5.25 -21.33
C PHE A 323 -1.72 -3.80 -21.55
N ARG A 324 -2.27 -3.51 -22.74
CA ARG A 324 -2.92 -2.22 -23.05
C ARG A 324 -4.07 -1.92 -22.09
N GLU A 325 -4.95 -2.88 -21.84
CA GLU A 325 -6.06 -2.68 -20.92
C GLU A 325 -5.58 -2.54 -19.46
N VAL A 326 -4.60 -3.34 -19.01
CA VAL A 326 -3.98 -3.18 -17.68
C VAL A 326 -3.37 -1.78 -17.52
N THR A 327 -2.69 -1.29 -18.56
CA THR A 327 -2.12 0.07 -18.60
C THR A 327 -3.20 1.13 -18.44
N ARG A 328 -4.30 1.03 -19.20
CA ARG A 328 -5.43 1.97 -19.13
C ARG A 328 -6.12 1.94 -17.77
N ARG A 329 -6.40 0.75 -17.23
CA ARG A 329 -7.03 0.60 -15.89
C ARG A 329 -6.16 1.20 -14.80
N THR A 330 -4.85 0.99 -14.86
CA THR A 330 -3.89 1.55 -13.90
C THR A 330 -3.85 3.08 -13.99
N ALA A 331 -3.83 3.64 -15.21
CA ALA A 331 -3.85 5.08 -15.45
C ALA A 331 -5.13 5.73 -14.90
N ARG A 332 -6.31 5.13 -15.15
CA ARG A 332 -7.59 5.59 -14.59
C ARG A 332 -7.59 5.54 -13.07
N MET A 333 -7.17 4.42 -12.48
CA MET A 333 -7.15 4.24 -11.03
C MET A 333 -6.30 5.30 -10.33
N VAL A 334 -5.07 5.55 -10.80
CA VAL A 334 -4.21 6.57 -10.18
C VAL A 334 -4.73 7.99 -10.46
N ALA A 335 -5.37 8.25 -11.60
CA ALA A 335 -6.07 9.52 -11.84
C ALA A 335 -7.20 9.76 -10.84
N GLU A 336 -7.99 8.74 -10.48
CA GLU A 336 -8.99 8.85 -9.41
C GLU A 336 -8.34 9.17 -8.06
N TRP A 337 -7.21 8.55 -7.72
CA TRP A 337 -6.47 8.85 -6.50
C TRP A 337 -6.05 10.32 -6.44
N GLN A 338 -5.52 10.86 -7.54
CA GLN A 338 -5.18 12.28 -7.66
C GLN A 338 -6.41 13.20 -7.57
N CYS A 339 -7.61 12.73 -7.89
CA CYS A 339 -8.82 13.57 -7.82
C CYS A 339 -9.42 13.64 -6.40
N VAL A 340 -9.08 12.69 -5.53
CA VAL A 340 -9.57 12.62 -4.14
C VAL A 340 -8.49 12.84 -3.10
N GLY A 341 -7.26 13.17 -3.51
CA GLY A 341 -6.16 13.41 -2.57
C GLY A 341 -5.69 12.12 -1.89
N PHE A 342 -5.91 10.95 -2.48
CA PHE A 342 -5.46 9.69 -1.88
C PHE A 342 -3.98 9.46 -2.16
N CYS A 343 -3.20 9.19 -1.12
CA CYS A 343 -1.79 8.81 -1.19
C CYS A 343 -1.60 7.39 -0.61
N HIS A 344 -1.21 6.44 -1.45
CA HIS A 344 -1.14 5.02 -1.08
C HIS A 344 0.05 4.69 -0.15
N GLY A 345 1.18 5.38 -0.30
CA GLY A 345 2.36 5.28 0.57
C GLY A 345 3.26 4.06 0.39
N VAL A 346 2.85 3.01 -0.33
CA VAL A 346 3.66 1.79 -0.59
C VAL A 346 3.32 1.22 -1.97
N LEU A 347 3.61 1.97 -3.03
CA LEU A 347 3.32 1.57 -4.41
C LEU A 347 4.41 0.68 -5.01
N ASN A 348 4.73 -0.41 -4.33
CA ASN A 348 5.60 -1.46 -4.84
C ASN A 348 4.86 -2.26 -5.94
N THR A 349 5.58 -2.97 -6.80
CA THR A 349 4.95 -3.83 -7.84
C THR A 349 4.15 -4.99 -7.26
N ASP A 350 4.47 -5.44 -6.04
CA ASP A 350 3.63 -6.39 -5.30
C ASP A 350 2.28 -5.78 -4.86
N ASN A 351 2.13 -4.46 -4.79
CA ASN A 351 0.87 -3.81 -4.42
C ASN A 351 0.09 -3.25 -5.63
N MET A 352 0.45 -3.65 -6.85
CA MET A 352 -0.26 -3.26 -8.06
C MET A 352 -1.14 -4.41 -8.55
N SER A 353 -2.46 -4.22 -8.54
CA SER A 353 -3.42 -5.23 -8.99
C SER A 353 -3.37 -5.42 -10.51
N ILE A 354 -3.41 -6.68 -10.96
CA ILE A 354 -3.49 -7.00 -12.39
C ILE A 354 -4.83 -6.61 -13.03
N VAL A 355 -5.84 -6.28 -12.23
CA VAL A 355 -7.17 -5.85 -12.69
C VAL A 355 -7.46 -4.38 -12.40
N GLY A 356 -6.46 -3.62 -11.95
CA GLY A 356 -6.59 -2.17 -11.73
C GLY A 356 -7.38 -1.78 -10.48
N LEU A 357 -7.30 -2.58 -9.42
CA LEU A 357 -7.89 -2.28 -8.11
C LEU A 357 -6.87 -1.63 -7.16
N THR A 358 -7.35 -0.73 -6.32
CA THR A 358 -6.63 -0.29 -5.11
C THR A 358 -6.55 -1.47 -4.13
N ILE A 359 -5.35 -1.87 -3.72
CA ILE A 359 -5.12 -3.03 -2.86
C ILE A 359 -4.11 -2.71 -1.75
N ASP A 360 -4.14 -3.47 -0.65
CA ASP A 360 -3.14 -3.42 0.42
C ASP A 360 -2.97 -2.04 1.10
N TYR A 361 -4.04 -1.64 1.78
CA TYR A 361 -4.12 -0.46 2.65
C TYR A 361 -3.18 -0.53 3.86
N GLY A 362 -1.92 -0.15 3.65
CA GLY A 362 -0.89 -0.02 4.69
C GLY A 362 -0.83 1.40 5.27
N PRO A 363 0.29 2.13 5.11
CA PRO A 363 0.43 3.51 5.56
C PRO A 363 -0.12 4.51 4.53
N PHE A 364 -1.36 4.33 4.07
CA PHE A 364 -2.04 5.30 3.21
C PHE A 364 -2.48 6.54 4.00
N GLY A 365 -2.76 7.63 3.29
CA GLY A 365 -3.39 8.84 3.81
C GLY A 365 -4.22 9.55 2.75
N PHE A 366 -5.23 10.30 3.16
CA PHE A 366 -5.86 11.32 2.32
C PHE A 366 -5.23 12.68 2.65
N LEU A 367 -5.10 13.56 1.66
CA LEU A 367 -4.63 14.91 1.89
C LEU A 367 -5.65 15.69 2.72
N ASP A 368 -5.20 16.21 3.87
CA ASP A 368 -5.90 17.28 4.57
C ASP A 368 -5.55 18.61 3.89
N ARG A 369 -4.35 19.16 4.12
CA ARG A 369 -3.83 20.30 3.35
C ARG A 369 -3.22 19.82 2.04
N TYR A 370 -3.41 20.59 0.97
CA TYR A 370 -2.80 20.26 -0.30
C TYR A 370 -1.28 20.48 -0.27
N ASP A 371 -0.55 19.37 -0.25
CA ASP A 371 0.89 19.33 -0.40
C ASP A 371 1.23 18.29 -1.48
N PRO A 372 1.74 18.71 -2.66
CA PRO A 372 2.10 17.79 -3.72
C PRO A 372 3.19 16.80 -3.29
N ASP A 373 4.04 17.18 -2.33
CA ASP A 373 5.15 16.36 -1.83
C ASP A 373 4.79 15.60 -0.54
N HIS A 374 3.51 15.52 -0.20
CA HIS A 374 3.03 14.78 0.97
C HIS A 374 3.48 13.31 0.94
N VAL A 375 4.11 12.87 2.02
CA VAL A 375 4.50 11.48 2.28
C VAL A 375 3.67 10.94 3.44
N CYS A 376 2.75 10.01 3.16
CA CYS A 376 1.92 9.38 4.19
C CYS A 376 2.62 8.20 4.90
N ASN A 377 3.70 7.67 4.31
CA ASN A 377 4.47 6.56 4.87
C ASN A 377 5.74 7.05 5.57
N ALA A 378 5.78 6.94 6.90
CA ALA A 378 6.95 7.33 7.69
C ALA A 378 8.25 6.58 7.32
N SER A 379 8.16 5.41 6.69
CA SER A 379 9.34 4.67 6.20
C SER A 379 9.84 5.14 4.83
N ASP A 380 9.10 5.98 4.11
CA ASP A 380 9.49 6.54 2.80
C ASP A 380 10.28 7.84 2.96
N SER A 381 11.47 7.75 3.56
CA SER A 381 12.33 8.91 3.80
C SER A 381 12.76 9.63 2.51
N ALA A 382 12.92 8.89 1.41
CA ALA A 382 13.27 9.43 0.09
C ALA A 382 12.08 10.12 -0.61
N GLY A 383 10.85 9.94 -0.13
CA GLY A 383 9.64 10.43 -0.80
C GLY A 383 9.50 9.85 -2.21
N ARG A 384 9.68 8.52 -2.35
CA ARG A 384 9.43 7.81 -3.62
C ARG A 384 7.95 7.80 -3.95
N TYR A 385 7.10 7.66 -2.94
CA TYR A 385 5.65 7.51 -3.04
C TYR A 385 4.93 8.77 -2.53
N THR A 386 5.49 9.96 -2.78
CA THR A 386 4.77 11.22 -2.55
C THR A 386 3.49 11.25 -3.39
N TYR A 387 2.52 12.03 -2.93
CA TYR A 387 1.26 12.20 -3.62
C TYR A 387 1.43 12.55 -5.11
N SER A 388 2.31 13.51 -5.45
CA SER A 388 2.57 13.93 -6.84
C SER A 388 3.24 12.87 -7.71
N LYS A 389 3.99 11.94 -7.12
CA LYS A 389 4.78 10.93 -7.86
C LYS A 389 4.01 9.65 -8.18
N GLN A 390 2.84 9.43 -7.57
CA GLN A 390 2.08 8.19 -7.76
C GLN A 390 1.83 7.84 -9.24
N PRO A 391 1.47 8.77 -10.16
CA PRO A 391 1.28 8.44 -11.57
C PRO A 391 2.55 7.89 -12.22
N GLN A 392 3.70 8.55 -11.99
CA GLN A 392 4.97 8.11 -12.57
C GLN A 392 5.47 6.80 -11.95
N VAL A 393 5.22 6.57 -10.66
CA VAL A 393 5.50 5.28 -10.03
C VAL A 393 4.63 4.16 -10.62
N CYS A 394 3.35 4.43 -10.89
CA CYS A 394 2.47 3.45 -11.54
C CYS A 394 2.96 3.12 -12.97
N LYS A 395 3.38 4.13 -13.74
CA LYS A 395 4.00 3.94 -15.06
C LYS A 395 5.27 3.10 -14.97
N TRP A 396 6.14 3.38 -14.00
CA TRP A 396 7.33 2.58 -13.74
C TRP A 396 6.99 1.13 -13.34
N ASN A 397 5.96 0.91 -12.53
CA ASN A 397 5.50 -0.43 -12.15
C ASN A 397 4.96 -1.21 -13.37
N LEU A 398 4.30 -0.55 -14.33
CA LEU A 398 3.86 -1.17 -15.58
C LEU A 398 5.05 -1.57 -16.47
N GLN A 399 6.13 -0.78 -16.49
CA GLN A 399 7.38 -1.19 -17.14
C GLN A 399 7.93 -2.48 -16.51
N LYS A 400 7.87 -2.61 -15.17
CA LYS A 400 8.29 -3.85 -14.49
C LYS A 400 7.40 -5.04 -14.79
N LEU A 401 6.10 -4.81 -14.97
CA LEU A 401 5.21 -5.84 -15.49
C LEU A 401 5.59 -6.24 -16.92
N ALA A 402 5.87 -5.29 -17.81
CA ALA A 402 6.30 -5.57 -19.19
C ALA A 402 7.57 -6.45 -19.22
N GLU A 403 8.58 -6.11 -18.42
CA GLU A 403 9.80 -6.91 -18.25
C GLU A 403 9.48 -8.34 -17.74
N ALA A 404 8.51 -8.48 -16.84
CA ALA A 404 8.14 -9.78 -16.27
C ALA A 404 7.36 -10.70 -17.23
N LEU A 405 6.70 -10.11 -18.24
CA LEU A 405 5.91 -10.81 -19.26
C LEU A 405 6.76 -11.32 -20.44
N GLU A 406 8.01 -10.88 -20.59
CA GLU A 406 8.89 -11.35 -21.67
C GLU A 406 9.23 -12.85 -21.51
N PRO A 407 9.16 -13.70 -22.57
CA PRO A 407 8.98 -13.37 -23.99
C PRO A 407 7.52 -13.38 -24.49
N GLU A 408 6.55 -13.69 -23.63
CA GLU A 408 5.13 -13.83 -24.03
C GLU A 408 4.51 -12.52 -24.53
N LEU A 409 5.07 -11.39 -24.08
CA LEU A 409 4.88 -10.08 -24.68
C LEU A 409 6.27 -9.49 -24.96
N PRO A 410 6.65 -9.29 -26.24
CA PRO A 410 7.92 -8.66 -26.58
C PRO A 410 8.04 -7.27 -25.93
N LEU A 411 9.16 -7.00 -25.25
CA LEU A 411 9.35 -5.79 -24.46
C LEU A 411 9.14 -4.51 -25.29
N ALA A 412 9.69 -4.46 -26.51
CA ALA A 412 9.53 -3.30 -27.39
C ALA A 412 8.06 -2.99 -27.73
N LEU A 413 7.21 -4.02 -27.86
CA LEU A 413 5.77 -3.83 -28.08
C LEU A 413 5.08 -3.31 -26.81
N ALA A 414 5.43 -3.85 -25.64
CA ALA A 414 4.90 -3.37 -24.37
C ALA A 414 5.30 -1.91 -24.08
N GLU A 415 6.55 -1.53 -24.35
CA GLU A 415 7.04 -0.16 -24.21
C GLU A 415 6.32 0.82 -25.14
N THR A 416 6.04 0.40 -26.38
CA THR A 416 5.24 1.17 -27.33
C THR A 416 3.83 1.40 -26.78
N ILE A 417 3.17 0.35 -26.29
CA ILE A 417 1.83 0.45 -25.67
C ILE A 417 1.86 1.38 -24.46
N LEU A 418 2.87 1.26 -23.59
CA LEU A 418 2.98 2.09 -22.39
C LEU A 418 3.15 3.57 -22.75
N ALA A 419 3.94 3.87 -23.77
CA ALA A 419 4.16 5.22 -24.27
C ALA A 419 2.91 5.82 -24.92
N GLU A 420 2.15 5.03 -25.67
CA GLU A 420 0.92 5.46 -26.34
C GLU A 420 -0.25 5.68 -25.38
N GLU A 421 -0.39 4.81 -24.37
CA GLU A 421 -1.65 4.68 -23.64
C GLU A 421 -1.63 5.37 -22.28
N PHE A 422 -0.54 5.28 -21.50
CA PHE A 422 -0.60 5.65 -20.08
C PHE A 422 -0.87 7.14 -19.86
N ASP A 423 -0.03 8.01 -20.43
CA ASP A 423 -0.13 9.45 -20.17
C ASP A 423 -1.41 10.03 -20.78
N SER A 424 -1.77 9.57 -21.99
CA SER A 424 -3.00 9.98 -22.67
C SER A 424 -4.23 9.60 -21.84
N GLU A 425 -4.30 8.35 -21.38
CA GLU A 425 -5.43 7.87 -20.60
C GLU A 425 -5.51 8.50 -19.21
N PHE A 426 -4.37 8.68 -18.53
CA PHE A 426 -4.28 9.37 -17.25
C PHE A 426 -4.80 10.81 -17.37
N GLN A 427 -4.26 11.59 -18.31
CA GLN A 427 -4.64 13.00 -18.48
C GLN A 427 -6.11 13.15 -18.84
N ARG A 428 -6.60 12.32 -19.76
CA ARG A 428 -8.00 12.32 -20.18
C ARG A 428 -8.94 12.03 -19.01
N HIS A 429 -8.66 10.98 -18.22
CA HIS A 429 -9.51 10.59 -17.09
C HIS A 429 -9.42 11.59 -15.92
N TYR A 430 -8.21 12.04 -15.60
CA TYR A 430 -7.96 13.05 -14.57
C TYR A 430 -8.69 14.36 -14.87
N LEU A 431 -8.53 14.91 -16.08
CA LEU A 431 -9.17 16.15 -16.46
C LEU A 431 -10.70 16.02 -16.51
N GLN A 432 -11.23 14.88 -16.99
CA GLN A 432 -12.66 14.61 -16.95
C GLN A 432 -13.22 14.66 -15.51
N LYS A 433 -12.49 14.11 -14.54
CA LYS A 433 -12.90 14.12 -13.13
C LYS A 433 -12.75 15.50 -12.50
N MET A 434 -11.66 16.21 -12.78
CA MET A 434 -11.45 17.57 -12.31
C MET A 434 -12.51 18.54 -12.82
N ARG A 435 -12.88 18.46 -14.11
CA ARG A 435 -14.00 19.22 -14.69
C ARG A 435 -15.30 18.99 -13.94
N LYS A 436 -15.64 17.73 -13.62
CA LYS A 436 -16.84 17.40 -12.84
C LYS A 436 -16.78 17.98 -11.42
N LYS A 437 -15.64 17.91 -10.76
CA LYS A 437 -15.43 18.50 -9.42
C LYS A 437 -15.57 20.03 -9.43
N LEU A 438 -15.27 20.66 -10.56
CA LEU A 438 -15.38 22.10 -10.80
C LEU A 438 -16.69 22.50 -11.51
N GLY A 439 -17.66 21.60 -11.69
CA GLY A 439 -18.90 21.94 -12.40
C GLY A 439 -18.76 22.31 -13.88
N LEU A 440 -17.58 22.10 -14.49
CA LEU A 440 -17.28 22.41 -15.90
C LEU A 440 -17.80 21.30 -16.84
N ILE A 441 -19.12 21.12 -16.87
CA ILE A 441 -19.77 19.97 -17.52
C ILE A 441 -20.43 20.26 -18.87
N ARG A 442 -20.50 21.54 -19.29
CA ARG A 442 -21.22 21.94 -20.51
C ARG A 442 -20.35 21.91 -21.76
N VAL A 443 -19.15 22.47 -21.68
CA VAL A 443 -18.22 22.61 -22.80
C VAL A 443 -16.82 22.30 -22.27
N GLU A 444 -16.07 21.48 -22.99
CA GLU A 444 -14.66 21.25 -22.71
C GLU A 444 -13.83 22.34 -23.36
N LEU A 445 -13.05 23.08 -22.56
CA LEU A 445 -12.15 24.11 -23.05
C LEU A 445 -10.70 23.67 -22.87
N GLU A 446 -9.82 24.07 -23.78
CA GLU A 446 -8.38 23.81 -23.64
C GLU A 446 -7.81 24.50 -22.38
N GLY A 447 -8.37 25.66 -22.01
CA GLY A 447 -8.00 26.40 -20.81
C GLY A 447 -8.30 25.69 -19.49
N ASP A 448 -9.15 24.65 -19.48
CA ASP A 448 -9.52 23.91 -18.26
C ASP A 448 -8.29 23.28 -17.58
N VAL A 449 -7.32 22.83 -18.39
CA VAL A 449 -6.07 22.23 -17.88
C VAL A 449 -5.29 23.27 -17.07
N THR A 450 -5.15 24.48 -17.61
CA THR A 450 -4.47 25.59 -16.95
C THR A 450 -5.22 26.03 -15.69
N LEU A 451 -6.55 26.10 -15.75
CA LEU A 451 -7.39 26.46 -14.62
C LEU A 451 -7.25 25.48 -13.44
N VAL A 452 -7.24 24.16 -13.74
CA VAL A 452 -6.98 23.11 -12.75
C VAL A 452 -5.57 23.20 -12.16
N ALA A 453 -4.56 23.42 -13.00
CA ALA A 453 -3.19 23.56 -12.53
C ALA A 453 -3.04 24.76 -11.58
N LYS A 454 -3.61 25.91 -11.94
CA LYS A 454 -3.61 27.12 -11.10
C LYS A 454 -4.40 26.94 -9.80
N LEU A 455 -5.49 26.16 -9.80
CA LEU A 455 -6.21 25.83 -8.56
C LEU A 455 -5.29 25.12 -7.58
N LEU A 456 -4.62 24.06 -8.04
CA LEU A 456 -3.72 23.29 -7.20
C LEU A 456 -2.51 24.11 -6.74
N GLU A 457 -1.99 24.99 -7.59
CA GLU A 457 -0.96 25.97 -7.21
C GLU A 457 -1.46 26.91 -6.11
N THR A 458 -2.64 27.50 -6.26
CA THR A 458 -3.28 28.34 -5.22
C THR A 458 -3.47 27.59 -3.91
N MET A 459 -3.92 26.33 -3.97
CA MET A 459 -4.07 25.50 -2.77
C MET A 459 -2.71 25.22 -2.11
N HIS A 460 -1.66 25.02 -2.88
CA HIS A 460 -0.30 24.79 -2.37
C HIS A 460 0.26 26.05 -1.69
N LEU A 461 0.14 27.21 -2.35
CA LEU A 461 0.63 28.50 -1.85
C LEU A 461 -0.06 28.93 -0.55
N THR A 462 -1.34 28.57 -0.40
CA THR A 462 -2.17 28.94 0.76
C THR A 462 -2.28 27.85 1.82
N GLY A 463 -1.78 26.64 1.53
CA GLY A 463 -1.96 25.46 2.36
C GLY A 463 -3.44 25.11 2.56
N ALA A 464 -4.26 25.27 1.53
CA ALA A 464 -5.69 25.06 1.61
C ALA A 464 -6.05 23.59 1.83
N ASP A 465 -7.16 23.37 2.55
CA ASP A 465 -7.75 22.05 2.71
C ASP A 465 -8.19 21.46 1.36
N PHE A 466 -7.67 20.28 1.02
CA PHE A 466 -7.92 19.66 -0.27
C PHE A 466 -9.41 19.36 -0.48
N THR A 467 -10.03 18.71 0.50
CA THR A 467 -11.41 18.24 0.38
C THR A 467 -12.39 19.40 0.53
N ASN A 468 -12.20 20.26 1.53
CA ASN A 468 -13.13 21.36 1.80
C ASN A 468 -13.08 22.43 0.70
N THR A 469 -11.94 22.66 0.03
CA THR A 469 -11.90 23.54 -1.14
C THR A 469 -12.86 23.06 -2.22
N PHE A 470 -12.78 21.80 -2.65
CA PHE A 470 -13.71 21.27 -3.66
C PHE A 470 -15.16 21.26 -3.17
N TYR A 471 -15.37 20.94 -1.89
CA TYR A 471 -16.71 20.98 -1.30
C TYR A 471 -17.31 22.39 -1.34
N LEU A 472 -16.55 23.42 -0.98
CA LEU A 472 -17.01 24.81 -1.06
C LEU A 472 -17.26 25.24 -2.50
N LEU A 473 -16.37 24.89 -3.44
CA LEU A 473 -16.55 25.21 -4.86
C LEU A 473 -17.84 24.62 -5.46
N SER A 474 -18.39 23.55 -4.88
CA SER A 474 -19.69 23.00 -5.29
C SER A 474 -20.88 23.96 -5.06
N SER A 475 -20.71 24.98 -4.21
CA SER A 475 -21.69 26.03 -3.94
C SER A 475 -21.20 27.41 -4.41
N PHE A 476 -20.35 27.47 -5.45
CA PHE A 476 -19.91 28.74 -6.01
C PHE A 476 -21.11 29.57 -6.51
N PRO A 477 -21.26 30.84 -6.07
CA PRO A 477 -22.44 31.63 -6.39
C PRO A 477 -22.42 32.10 -7.85
N ALA A 478 -23.60 32.11 -8.48
CA ALA A 478 -23.78 32.66 -9.82
C ALA A 478 -23.91 34.19 -9.82
N GLU A 479 -24.24 34.81 -8.68
CA GLU A 479 -24.42 36.26 -8.55
C GLU A 479 -23.23 36.94 -7.84
N PRO A 480 -22.77 38.12 -8.32
CA PRO A 480 -21.61 38.82 -7.76
C PRO A 480 -21.74 39.27 -6.29
N SER A 481 -22.96 39.45 -5.78
CA SER A 481 -23.21 39.94 -4.41
C SER A 481 -22.80 38.95 -3.32
N GLU A 482 -22.67 37.67 -3.65
CA GLU A 482 -22.30 36.61 -2.70
C GLU A 482 -20.80 36.25 -2.75
N SER A 483 -20.04 36.86 -3.66
CA SER A 483 -18.63 36.52 -3.92
C SER A 483 -17.71 36.83 -2.74
N ALA A 484 -17.97 37.90 -1.97
CA ALA A 484 -17.14 38.28 -0.82
C ALA A 484 -17.28 37.29 0.36
N GLU A 485 -18.50 36.84 0.66
CA GLU A 485 -18.74 35.83 1.70
C GLU A 485 -18.14 34.48 1.29
N PHE A 486 -18.31 34.10 0.02
CA PHE A 486 -17.73 32.88 -0.54
C PHE A 486 -16.20 32.86 -0.43
N LEU A 487 -15.54 33.95 -0.83
CA LEU A 487 -14.10 34.12 -0.70
C LEU A 487 -13.65 34.01 0.76
N SER A 488 -14.36 34.62 1.71
CA SER A 488 -14.06 34.48 3.13
C SER A 488 -14.14 33.02 3.61
N ARG A 489 -15.11 32.24 3.11
CA ARG A 489 -15.23 30.81 3.43
C ARG A 489 -14.10 29.97 2.82
N LEU A 490 -13.62 30.30 1.61
CA LEU A 490 -12.45 29.65 1.03
C LEU A 490 -11.18 29.97 1.81
N ILE A 491 -10.96 31.23 2.17
CA ILE A 491 -9.80 31.66 2.96
C ILE A 491 -9.81 30.97 4.33
N SER A 492 -10.97 30.70 4.92
CA SER A 492 -11.05 29.96 6.19
C SER A 492 -10.60 28.50 6.08
N GLN A 493 -10.41 27.96 4.87
CA GLN A 493 -9.82 26.64 4.64
C GLN A 493 -8.30 26.67 4.41
N CYS A 494 -7.70 27.86 4.31
CA CYS A 494 -6.26 28.01 4.21
C CYS A 494 -5.57 27.68 5.53
N ALA A 495 -4.30 27.26 5.46
CA ALA A 495 -3.51 26.99 6.64
C ALA A 495 -3.31 28.27 7.46
N SER A 496 -3.50 28.15 8.77
CA SER A 496 -3.15 29.18 9.73
C SER A 496 -1.63 29.34 9.83
N LEU A 497 -1.20 30.50 10.31
CA LEU A 497 0.23 30.75 10.55
C LEU A 497 0.84 29.77 11.56
N GLU A 498 0.05 29.31 12.54
CA GLU A 498 0.49 28.32 13.52
C GLU A 498 0.67 26.93 12.90
N GLU A 499 -0.27 26.48 12.06
CA GLU A 499 -0.13 25.23 11.31
C GLU A 499 1.10 25.25 10.39
N LEU A 500 1.32 26.36 9.66
CA LEU A 500 2.50 26.51 8.81
C LEU A 500 3.80 26.44 9.64
N ARG A 501 3.86 27.13 10.78
CA ARG A 501 5.03 27.08 11.68
C ARG A 501 5.28 25.68 12.21
N LEU A 502 4.23 24.92 12.51
CA LEU A 502 4.35 23.53 12.96
C LEU A 502 4.84 22.61 11.82
N ALA A 503 4.28 22.77 10.62
CA ALA A 503 4.63 21.96 9.45
C ALA A 503 6.10 22.13 9.03
N PHE A 504 6.58 23.37 9.01
CA PHE A 504 7.96 23.73 8.66
C PHE A 504 8.92 23.72 9.85
N ARG A 505 8.50 23.22 11.01
CA ARG A 505 9.42 23.06 12.15
C ARG A 505 10.59 22.14 11.75
N PRO A 506 11.84 22.58 11.96
CA PRO A 506 13.03 21.74 11.82
C PRO A 506 12.90 20.49 12.68
N GLN A 507 13.21 19.35 12.09
CA GLN A 507 13.16 18.04 12.75
C GLN A 507 14.54 17.62 13.25
N MET A 508 15.60 18.23 12.73
CA MET A 508 16.98 17.95 13.09
C MET A 508 17.49 18.97 14.11
N ASP A 509 18.29 18.50 15.07
CA ASP A 509 18.99 19.39 15.97
C ASP A 509 19.96 20.30 15.18
N PRO A 510 20.01 21.62 15.43
CA PRO A 510 20.87 22.55 14.68
C PRO A 510 22.37 22.18 14.70
N ARG A 511 22.86 21.55 15.77
CA ARG A 511 24.26 21.08 15.85
C ARG A 511 24.47 19.88 14.95
N GLN A 512 23.50 18.96 14.91
CA GLN A 512 23.53 17.82 14.01
C GLN A 512 23.51 18.28 12.54
N LEU A 513 22.63 19.22 12.17
CA LEU A 513 22.59 19.79 10.83
C LEU A 513 23.92 20.46 10.46
N SER A 514 24.48 21.26 11.37
CA SER A 514 25.80 21.90 11.18
C SER A 514 26.92 20.87 10.98
N MET A 515 26.92 19.79 11.76
CA MET A 515 27.88 18.69 11.61
C MET A 515 27.73 17.98 10.26
N MET A 516 26.49 17.74 9.81
CA MET A 516 26.21 17.14 8.51
C MET A 516 26.68 18.03 7.35
N LEU A 517 26.48 19.35 7.43
CA LEU A 517 26.97 20.30 6.44
C LEU A 517 28.50 20.34 6.39
N MET A 518 29.17 20.33 7.55
CA MET A 518 30.64 20.26 7.60
C MET A 518 31.16 18.93 7.03
N LEU A 519 30.48 17.81 7.30
CA LEU A 519 30.82 16.50 6.73
C LEU A 519 30.64 16.48 5.21
N ALA A 520 29.58 17.09 4.68
CA ALA A 520 29.35 17.20 3.24
C ALA A 520 30.49 17.96 2.54
N GLN A 521 31.03 19.00 3.18
CA GLN A 521 32.16 19.78 2.65
C GLN A 521 33.51 19.09 2.81
N SER A 522 33.75 18.45 3.96
CA SER A 522 35.07 17.88 4.31
C SER A 522 35.27 16.45 3.81
N ASN A 523 34.21 15.64 3.73
CA ASN A 523 34.28 14.26 3.25
C ASN A 523 32.97 13.82 2.55
N PRO A 524 32.78 14.18 1.26
CA PRO A 524 31.56 13.89 0.50
C PRO A 524 31.24 12.38 0.40
N GLN A 525 32.25 11.52 0.41
CA GLN A 525 32.07 10.06 0.32
C GLN A 525 31.48 9.50 1.62
N LEU A 526 31.98 9.95 2.77
CA LEU A 526 31.43 9.57 4.06
C LEU A 526 30.02 10.14 4.27
N PHE A 527 29.77 11.35 3.76
CA PHE A 527 28.45 11.97 3.79
C PHE A 527 27.40 11.13 3.03
N ALA A 528 27.74 10.63 1.84
CA ALA A 528 26.87 9.77 1.04
C ALA A 528 26.52 8.43 1.71
N LEU A 529 27.32 7.98 2.68
CA LEU A 529 27.08 6.76 3.46
C LEU A 529 26.21 6.98 4.71
N ILE A 530 26.21 8.20 5.27
CA ILE A 530 25.57 8.51 6.57
C ILE A 530 24.17 9.13 6.41
N GLY A 531 23.91 9.81 5.30
CA GLY A 531 22.60 10.39 5.02
C GLY A 531 22.38 10.63 3.54
N THR A 532 21.11 10.68 3.12
CA THR A 532 20.78 11.14 1.77
C THR A 532 20.94 12.65 1.72
N GLN A 533 21.67 13.18 0.73
CA GLN A 533 21.72 14.63 0.43
C GLN A 533 20.34 15.28 0.51
N ALA A 534 19.32 14.57 0.00
CA ALA A 534 17.92 14.98 0.03
C ALA A 534 17.37 15.30 1.43
N ASN A 535 17.76 14.55 2.48
CA ASN A 535 17.28 14.81 3.84
C ASN A 535 17.85 16.13 4.39
N VAL A 536 19.12 16.41 4.10
CA VAL A 536 19.75 17.68 4.52
C VAL A 536 19.16 18.85 3.75
N THR A 537 18.91 18.69 2.45
CA THR A 537 18.24 19.73 1.63
C THR A 537 16.85 20.07 2.18
N LYS A 538 16.01 19.05 2.44
CA LYS A 538 14.68 19.26 3.04
C LYS A 538 14.75 19.95 4.40
N GLU A 539 15.75 19.62 5.19
CA GLU A 539 15.91 20.25 6.51
C GLU A 539 16.33 21.72 6.41
N LEU A 540 17.19 22.06 5.44
CA LEU A 540 17.53 23.46 5.15
C LEU A 540 16.31 24.26 4.67
N GLU A 541 15.48 23.67 3.80
CA GLU A 541 14.22 24.28 3.34
C GLU A 541 13.27 24.55 4.51
N ARG A 542 13.15 23.60 5.46
CA ARG A 542 12.35 23.79 6.69
C ARG A 542 12.86 24.98 7.51
N VAL A 543 14.17 25.07 7.75
CA VAL A 543 14.78 26.17 8.51
C VAL A 543 14.53 27.53 7.83
N GLU A 544 14.70 27.60 6.51
CA GLU A 544 14.45 28.83 5.76
C GLU A 544 12.97 29.26 5.82
N GLN A 545 12.06 28.32 5.59
CA GLN A 545 10.62 28.59 5.65
C GLN A 545 10.18 29.00 7.05
N GLN A 546 10.69 28.35 8.09
CA GLN A 546 10.41 28.72 9.47
C GLN A 546 10.82 30.17 9.75
N SER A 547 12.02 30.58 9.33
CA SER A 547 12.49 31.95 9.52
C SER A 547 11.60 32.98 8.82
N ARG A 548 11.13 32.67 7.59
CA ARG A 548 10.15 33.52 6.88
C ARG A 548 8.82 33.62 7.63
N LEU A 549 8.32 32.50 8.17
CA LEU A 549 7.05 32.45 8.91
C LEU A 549 7.11 33.13 10.29
N GLU A 550 8.29 33.26 10.89
CA GLU A 550 8.48 34.02 12.14
C GLU A 550 8.29 35.53 11.92
N GLN A 551 8.64 36.03 10.74
CA GLN A 551 8.50 37.45 10.37
C GLN A 551 7.11 37.82 9.83
N LEU A 552 6.33 36.81 9.42
CA LEU A 552 5.01 37.01 8.82
C LEU A 552 3.95 37.28 9.89
N SER A 553 3.11 38.31 9.69
CA SER A 553 1.96 38.58 10.55
C SER A 553 0.71 37.83 10.04
N PRO A 554 -0.24 37.47 10.92
CA PRO A 554 -1.49 36.84 10.50
C PRO A 554 -2.27 37.66 9.47
N ALA A 555 -2.31 38.99 9.62
CA ALA A 555 -2.99 39.87 8.66
C ALA A 555 -2.31 39.88 7.28
N ALA A 556 -0.97 39.84 7.23
CA ALA A 556 -0.23 39.76 5.98
C ALA A 556 -0.45 38.41 5.29
N LEU A 557 -0.47 37.30 6.05
CA LEU A 557 -0.80 35.97 5.50
C LEU A 557 -2.22 35.96 4.93
N GLN A 558 -3.18 36.51 5.66
CA GLN A 558 -4.57 36.58 5.20
C GLN A 558 -4.69 37.39 3.91
N SER A 559 -4.08 38.59 3.85
CA SER A 559 -4.07 39.42 2.63
C SER A 559 -3.48 38.68 1.44
N ARG A 560 -2.33 38.00 1.62
CA ARG A 560 -1.70 37.21 0.55
C ARG A 560 -2.61 36.07 0.08
N ASN A 561 -3.26 35.37 1.00
CA ASN A 561 -4.18 34.29 0.66
C ASN A 561 -5.41 34.83 -0.10
N THR A 562 -5.93 36.01 0.29
CA THR A 562 -7.00 36.69 -0.44
C THR A 562 -6.60 36.95 -1.89
N ASP A 563 -5.43 37.55 -2.13
CA ASP A 563 -4.96 37.89 -3.47
C ASP A 563 -4.86 36.66 -4.39
N HIS A 564 -4.33 35.54 -3.86
CA HIS A 564 -4.23 34.29 -4.62
C HIS A 564 -5.62 33.71 -4.98
N TRP A 565 -6.55 33.69 -4.03
CA TRP A 565 -7.89 33.16 -4.27
C TRP A 565 -8.74 34.07 -5.16
N GLU A 566 -8.66 35.39 -5.01
CA GLU A 566 -9.34 36.34 -5.90
C GLU A 566 -8.87 36.18 -7.34
N THR A 567 -7.55 36.10 -7.55
CA THR A 567 -6.98 35.91 -8.88
C THR A 567 -7.51 34.64 -9.54
N TRP A 568 -7.52 33.52 -8.81
CA TRP A 568 -8.03 32.26 -9.35
C TRP A 568 -9.55 32.30 -9.60
N LEU A 569 -10.33 32.89 -8.68
CA LEU A 569 -11.78 32.98 -8.84
C LEU A 569 -12.20 33.86 -10.03
N GLN A 570 -11.44 34.92 -10.34
CA GLN A 570 -11.67 35.75 -11.52
C GLN A 570 -11.46 34.98 -12.83
N GLU A 571 -10.55 34.01 -12.86
CA GLU A 571 -10.36 33.13 -14.02
C GLU A 571 -11.40 32.01 -14.09
N TYR A 572 -11.94 31.60 -12.93
CA TYR A 572 -12.94 30.54 -12.82
C TYR A 572 -14.36 31.01 -13.19
N SER A 573 -14.71 32.27 -12.88
CA SER A 573 -16.00 32.91 -13.22
C SER A 573 -16.11 33.27 -14.68
#